data_AF-A0A094PRE3-F1
#
_entry.id   AF-A0A094PRE3-F1
#
_cell.length_a   1.000
_cell.length_b   1.000
_cell.length_c   1.000
_cell.angle_alpha   90.00
_cell.angle_beta   90.00
_cell.angle_gamma   90.00
#
_symmetry.space_group_name_H-M   'P 1'
#
loop_
_entity.id
_entity.type
_entity.pdbx_description
1 polymer ?
#
loop_
_entity_poly.entity_id
_entity_poly.type
_entity_poly.pdbx_seq_one_letter_code
_entity_poly.pdbx_strand_id
1 'polypeptide(L)'
;MPRVLGVGLDGGKPLIQRTHGYAVAEFAVVIPAILFVVAIVISLFGITTTQLQLESAAVMGARILGRGDPLPDSYRNSLPIGTHVTAIPEGEVVEVVLTTTRNIGLPSISYSFTLTAKARARLEPVFDEFG
;
A
#
# COMPACT_ATOMS: atom_id res chain seq x y z
N MET A 1 -82.17 34.53 -4.44
CA MET A 1 -81.77 33.89 -3.15
C MET A 1 -81.08 32.56 -3.47
N PRO A 2 -80.10 32.08 -2.67
CA PRO A 2 -78.70 32.49 -2.63
C PRO A 2 -77.73 31.42 -3.20
N ARG A 3 -76.52 31.88 -3.54
CA ARG A 3 -75.33 31.09 -3.88
C ARG A 3 -74.88 30.27 -2.66
N VAL A 4 -74.79 28.95 -2.79
CA VAL A 4 -74.18 28.09 -1.76
C VAL A 4 -72.71 27.88 -2.12
N LEU A 5 -71.85 28.64 -1.45
CA LEU A 5 -70.41 28.45 -1.42
C LEU A 5 -70.12 27.23 -0.55
N GLY A 6 -69.86 26.09 -1.17
CA GLY A 6 -69.37 24.91 -0.45
C GLY A 6 -67.92 25.13 -0.03
N VAL A 7 -67.72 25.69 1.16
CA VAL A 7 -66.43 25.73 1.85
C VAL A 7 -66.21 24.34 2.46
N GLY A 8 -65.25 23.59 1.92
CA GLY A 8 -64.89 22.25 2.35
C GLY A 8 -63.39 22.13 2.63
N LEU A 9 -63.01 22.60 3.82
CA LEU A 9 -61.90 22.22 4.68
C LEU A 9 -60.55 21.87 4.04
N ASP A 10 -59.62 22.80 4.31
CA ASP A 10 -58.20 22.62 4.56
C ASP A 10 -57.85 21.22 5.10
N GLY A 11 -57.55 20.31 4.17
CA GLY A 11 -57.08 18.97 4.44
C GLY A 11 -55.61 18.87 4.09
N GLY A 12 -54.80 19.77 4.67
CA GLY A 12 -53.35 19.64 4.70
C GLY A 12 -53.01 18.28 5.29
N LYS A 13 -52.87 17.28 4.42
CA LYS A 13 -52.31 15.98 4.79
C LYS A 13 -50.97 16.33 5.42
N PRO A 14 -50.71 16.02 6.71
CA PRO A 14 -49.34 16.02 7.16
C PRO A 14 -48.65 15.03 6.24
N LEU A 15 -47.81 15.53 5.34
CA LEU A 15 -46.77 14.72 4.73
C LEU A 15 -46.01 14.22 5.94
N ILE A 16 -46.34 13.00 6.39
CA ILE A 16 -45.59 12.29 7.41
C ILE A 16 -44.19 12.26 6.81
N GLN A 17 -43.37 13.20 7.27
CA GLN A 17 -42.02 13.38 6.82
C GLN A 17 -41.34 12.11 7.28
N ARG A 18 -41.11 11.17 6.35
CA ARG A 18 -40.47 9.88 6.62
C ARG A 18 -38.99 10.13 6.91
N THR A 19 -38.69 10.83 7.99
CA THR A 19 -37.34 11.03 8.55
C THR A 19 -36.73 9.70 8.99
N HIS A 20 -37.56 8.69 9.31
CA HIS A 20 -37.10 7.36 9.73
C HIS A 20 -36.39 6.52 8.63
N GLY A 21 -36.61 6.81 7.34
CA GLY A 21 -35.90 6.12 6.25
C GLY A 21 -34.55 6.73 5.90
N TYR A 22 -34.35 8.00 6.28
CA TYR A 22 -33.16 8.78 5.95
C TYR A 22 -31.95 8.32 6.77
N ALA A 23 -32.12 8.16 8.09
CA ALA A 23 -31.04 7.70 8.96
C ALA A 23 -30.52 6.31 8.55
N VAL A 24 -31.41 5.35 8.27
CA VAL A 24 -31.00 3.99 7.85
C VAL A 24 -30.28 4.02 6.50
N ALA A 25 -30.72 4.88 5.56
CA ALA A 25 -30.06 5.04 4.27
C ALA A 25 -28.66 5.69 4.40
N GLU A 26 -28.50 6.68 5.28
CA GLU A 26 -27.19 7.29 5.55
C GLU A 26 -26.21 6.27 6.14
N PHE A 27 -26.61 5.51 7.16
CA PHE A 27 -25.75 4.47 7.74
C PHE A 27 -25.38 3.38 6.73
N ALA A 28 -26.28 3.04 5.82
CA ALA A 28 -26.03 2.06 4.77
C ALA A 28 -24.92 2.50 3.80
N VAL A 29 -24.64 3.80 3.68
CA VAL A 29 -23.56 4.34 2.83
C VAL A 29 -22.32 4.68 3.66
N VAL A 30 -22.50 5.26 4.85
CA VAL A 30 -21.41 5.72 5.70
C VAL A 30 -20.57 4.55 6.22
N ILE A 31 -21.19 3.45 6.67
CA ILE A 31 -20.45 2.31 7.21
C ILE A 31 -19.54 1.66 6.13
N PRO A 32 -20.04 1.33 4.92
CA PRO A 32 -19.16 0.83 3.86
C PRO A 32 -18.06 1.82 3.46
N ALA A 33 -18.36 3.13 3.43
CA ALA A 33 -17.36 4.15 3.11
C ALA A 33 -16.23 4.18 4.16
N ILE A 34 -16.55 4.11 5.46
CA ILE A 34 -15.55 4.07 6.52
C ILE A 34 -14.71 2.80 6.42
N LEU A 35 -15.34 1.64 6.23
CA LEU A 35 -14.61 0.38 6.07
C LEU A 35 -13.66 0.41 4.87
N PHE A 36 -14.09 1.03 3.76
CA PHE A 36 -13.26 1.22 2.59
C PHE A 36 -12.04 2.09 2.87
N VAL A 37 -12.22 3.22 3.58
CA VAL A 37 -11.11 4.09 3.99
C VAL A 37 -10.14 3.35 4.91
N VAL A 38 -10.65 2.61 5.90
CA VAL A 38 -9.81 1.80 6.81
C VAL A 38 -9.00 0.77 6.03
N ALA A 39 -9.62 0.08 5.07
CA ALA A 39 -8.92 -0.88 4.22
C ALA A 39 -7.79 -0.23 3.42
N ILE A 40 -8.02 0.96 2.85
CA ILE A 40 -6.97 1.73 2.15
C ILE A 40 -5.83 2.08 3.10
N VAL A 41 -6.13 2.57 4.31
CA VAL A 41 -5.11 2.97 5.28
C VAL A 41 -4.23 1.78 5.67
N ILE A 42 -4.83 0.64 6.02
CA ILE A 42 -4.09 -0.58 6.36
C ILE A 42 -3.22 -1.04 5.19
N SER A 43 -3.77 -0.99 3.97
CA SER A 43 -3.03 -1.35 2.76
C SER A 43 -1.81 -0.44 2.57
N LEU A 44 -1.97 0.87 2.74
CA LEU A 44 -0.90 1.85 2.58
C LEU A 44 0.21 1.65 3.61
N PHE A 45 -0.16 1.38 4.87
CA PHE A 45 0.82 1.02 5.91
C PHE A 45 1.60 -0.23 5.52
N GLY A 46 0.92 -1.28 5.03
CA GLY A 46 1.56 -2.49 4.56
C GLY A 46 2.54 -2.25 3.42
N ILE A 47 2.18 -1.43 2.43
CA ILE A 47 3.06 -1.09 1.29
C ILE A 47 4.30 -0.34 1.80
N THR A 48 4.09 0.65 2.67
CA THR A 48 5.16 1.52 3.19
C THR A 48 6.17 0.73 4.02
N THR A 49 5.71 -0.18 4.89
CA THR A 49 6.62 -1.02 5.69
C THR A 49 7.47 -1.94 4.82
N THR A 50 6.88 -2.54 3.78
CA THR A 50 7.63 -3.36 2.82
C THR A 50 8.65 -2.51 2.05
N GLN A 51 8.30 -1.30 1.63
CA GLN A 51 9.23 -0.41 0.94
C GLN A 51 10.44 -0.06 1.83
N LEU A 52 10.21 0.33 3.09
CA LEU A 52 11.28 0.63 4.04
C LEU A 52 12.17 -0.60 4.34
N GLN A 53 11.57 -1.78 4.42
CA GLN A 53 12.30 -3.03 4.59
C GLN A 53 13.21 -3.31 3.37
N LEU A 54 12.72 -3.10 2.15
CA LEU A 54 13.53 -3.28 0.94
C LEU A 54 14.67 -2.24 0.86
N GLU A 55 14.41 -0.99 1.23
CA GLU A 55 15.44 0.06 1.23
C GLU A 55 16.56 -0.25 2.21
N SER A 56 16.20 -0.60 3.46
CA SER A 56 17.18 -0.99 4.47
C SER A 56 17.97 -2.25 4.06
N ALA A 57 17.30 -3.23 3.46
CA ALA A 57 17.95 -4.42 2.95
C ALA A 57 18.88 -4.11 1.79
N ALA A 58 18.48 -3.28 0.82
CA ALA A 58 19.32 -2.90 -0.31
C ALA A 58 20.62 -2.25 0.17
N VAL A 59 20.53 -1.32 1.14
CA VAL A 59 21.71 -0.66 1.75
C VAL A 59 22.62 -1.68 2.43
N MET A 60 22.05 -2.61 3.20
CA MET A 60 22.81 -3.66 3.86
C MET A 60 23.51 -4.59 2.85
N GLY A 61 22.79 -5.02 1.82
CA GLY A 61 23.33 -5.86 0.75
C GLY A 61 24.44 -5.17 -0.02
N ALA A 62 24.27 -3.87 -0.33
CA ALA A 62 25.30 -3.07 -0.98
C ALA A 62 26.55 -2.99 -0.10
N ARG A 63 26.40 -2.76 1.21
CA ARG A 63 27.53 -2.72 2.14
C ARG A 63 28.27 -4.06 2.27
N ILE A 64 27.55 -5.18 2.27
CA ILE A 64 28.15 -6.53 2.33
C ILE A 64 28.96 -6.78 1.05
N LEU A 65 28.31 -6.60 -0.10
CA LEU A 65 28.96 -6.80 -1.40
C LEU A 65 30.09 -5.81 -1.66
N GLY A 66 29.98 -4.58 -1.14
CA GLY A 66 31.02 -3.57 -1.20
C GLY A 66 32.30 -3.99 -0.48
N ARG A 67 32.22 -4.87 0.53
CA ARG A 67 33.43 -5.46 1.16
C ARG A 67 33.98 -6.67 0.39
N GLY A 68 33.32 -7.08 -0.69
CA GLY A 68 33.61 -8.33 -1.38
C GLY A 68 33.06 -9.57 -0.69
N ASP A 69 32.28 -9.41 0.39
CA ASP A 69 31.67 -10.54 1.10
C ASP A 69 30.47 -11.11 0.32
N PRO A 70 30.29 -12.44 0.27
CA PRO A 70 29.08 -13.04 -0.29
C PRO A 70 27.86 -12.73 0.60
N LEU A 71 26.69 -12.57 -0.02
CA LEU A 71 25.44 -12.35 0.71
C LEU A 71 25.08 -13.59 1.56
N PRO A 72 24.95 -13.47 2.89
CA PRO A 72 24.64 -14.60 3.74
C PRO A 72 23.18 -15.06 3.60
N ASP A 73 22.91 -16.33 3.90
CA ASP A 73 21.55 -16.88 3.86
C ASP A 73 20.60 -16.17 4.84
N SER A 74 21.12 -15.71 5.97
CA SER A 74 20.36 -14.91 6.94
C SER A 74 19.82 -13.62 6.34
N TYR A 75 20.59 -12.96 5.46
CA TYR A 75 20.14 -11.78 4.73
C TYR A 75 19.00 -12.15 3.77
N ARG A 76 19.16 -13.22 2.98
CA ARG A 76 18.13 -13.68 2.04
C ARG A 76 16.83 -14.05 2.75
N ASN A 77 16.92 -14.70 3.91
CA ASN A 77 15.77 -15.09 4.72
C ASN A 77 15.07 -13.89 5.39
N SER A 78 15.74 -12.74 5.51
CA SER A 78 15.14 -11.51 6.05
C SER A 78 14.32 -10.71 5.03
N LEU A 79 14.42 -11.06 3.74
CA LEU A 79 13.72 -10.37 2.66
C LEU A 79 12.24 -10.79 2.61
N PRO A 80 11.34 -9.89 2.14
CA PRO A 80 9.97 -10.27 1.85
C PRO A 80 9.90 -11.44 0.86
N ILE A 81 8.89 -12.31 1.02
CA ILE A 81 8.67 -13.45 0.11
C ILE A 81 8.54 -12.96 -1.34
N GLY A 82 9.16 -13.67 -2.28
CA GLY A 82 9.12 -13.33 -3.70
C GLY A 82 10.05 -12.17 -4.12
N THR A 83 10.91 -11.69 -3.20
CA THR A 83 11.91 -10.66 -3.52
C THR A 83 13.05 -11.24 -4.35
N HIS A 84 13.33 -10.60 -5.48
CA HIS A 84 14.46 -10.89 -6.34
C HIS A 84 15.59 -9.93 -6.02
N VAL A 85 16.79 -10.48 -5.82
CA VAL A 85 18.03 -9.73 -5.54
C VAL A 85 18.88 -9.72 -6.80
N THR A 86 19.26 -8.53 -7.27
CA THR A 86 20.19 -8.37 -8.38
C THR A 86 21.34 -7.47 -7.92
N ALA A 87 22.56 -7.96 -8.05
CA ALA A 87 23.77 -7.19 -7.80
C ALA A 87 24.45 -6.91 -9.14
N ILE A 88 24.68 -5.63 -9.42
CA ILE A 88 25.27 -5.15 -10.67
C ILE A 88 26.60 -4.48 -10.31
N PRO A 89 27.75 -5.12 -10.59
CA PRO A 89 29.04 -4.48 -10.42
C PRO A 89 29.25 -3.42 -11.51
N GLU A 90 29.56 -2.20 -11.09
CA GLU A 90 29.79 -1.02 -11.93
C GLU A 90 31.15 -0.41 -11.57
N GLY A 91 32.23 -1.01 -12.10
CA GLY A 91 33.61 -0.60 -11.80
C GLY A 91 33.97 -0.80 -10.32
N GLU A 92 34.28 0.28 -9.61
CA GLU A 92 34.56 0.27 -8.17
C GLU A 92 33.29 0.39 -7.30
N VAL A 93 32.09 0.33 -7.88
CA VAL A 93 30.83 0.44 -7.13
C VAL A 93 29.99 -0.80 -7.42
N VAL A 94 29.29 -1.31 -6.41
CA VAL A 94 28.27 -2.34 -6.58
C VAL A 94 26.89 -1.73 -6.33
N GLU A 95 25.99 -1.89 -7.29
CA GLU A 95 24.58 -1.54 -7.15
C GLU A 95 23.78 -2.78 -6.80
N VAL A 96 23.01 -2.70 -5.71
CA VAL A 96 22.07 -3.74 -5.29
C VAL A 96 20.66 -3.26 -5.57
N VAL A 97 19.95 -4.03 -6.40
CA VAL A 97 18.56 -3.81 -6.77
C VAL A 97 17.72 -4.94 -6.17
N LEU A 98 16.72 -4.57 -5.38
CA LEU A 98 15.74 -5.47 -4.83
C LEU A 98 14.38 -5.19 -5.45
N THR A 99 13.74 -6.23 -5.98
CA THR A 99 12.41 -6.13 -6.59
C THR A 99 11.48 -7.16 -5.97
N THR A 100 10.33 -6.74 -5.48
CA THR A 100 9.30 -7.63 -4.94
C THR A 100 7.96 -7.33 -5.56
N THR A 101 7.17 -8.37 -5.82
CA THR A 101 5.81 -8.23 -6.34
C THR A 101 4.83 -8.59 -5.25
N ARG A 102 3.97 -7.64 -4.89
CA ARG A 102 2.93 -7.84 -3.89
C ARG A 102 1.56 -7.82 -4.55
N ASN A 103 0.74 -8.79 -4.20
CA ASN A 103 -0.67 -8.79 -4.55
C ASN A 103 -1.46 -8.12 -3.44
N ILE A 104 -2.27 -7.13 -3.78
CA ILE A 104 -3.20 -6.48 -2.89
C ILE A 104 -4.55 -6.57 -3.56
N GLY A 105 -5.48 -7.32 -2.95
CA GLY A 105 -6.73 -7.61 -3.61
C GLY A 105 -7.76 -8.25 -2.70
N LEU A 106 -9.02 -8.03 -3.06
CA LEU A 106 -10.14 -8.85 -2.62
C LEU A 106 -10.14 -10.14 -3.47
N PRO A 107 -10.80 -11.22 -3.04
CA PRO A 107 -10.84 -12.49 -3.79
C PRO A 107 -11.27 -12.35 -5.26
N SER A 108 -12.03 -11.30 -5.57
CA SER A 108 -12.58 -11.02 -6.90
C SER A 108 -11.78 -10.00 -7.72
N ILE A 109 -10.88 -9.22 -7.12
CA ILE A 109 -10.10 -8.18 -7.80
C ILE A 109 -8.69 -8.17 -7.19
N SER A 110 -7.74 -8.74 -7.93
CA SER A 110 -6.34 -8.82 -7.54
C SER A 110 -5.52 -7.79 -8.31
N TYR A 111 -4.96 -6.80 -7.62
CA TYR A 111 -3.98 -5.88 -8.20
C TYR A 111 -2.58 -6.27 -7.76
N SER A 112 -1.69 -6.45 -8.72
CA SER A 112 -0.26 -6.69 -8.47
C SER A 112 0.50 -5.36 -8.54
N PHE A 113 1.26 -5.07 -7.49
CA PHE A 113 2.18 -3.93 -7.45
C PHE A 113 3.60 -4.45 -7.31
N THR A 114 4.51 -3.86 -8.08
CA THR A 114 5.94 -4.15 -7.96
C THR A 114 6.62 -3.03 -7.19
N LEU A 115 7.32 -3.39 -6.12
CA LEU A 115 8.11 -2.49 -5.29
C LEU A 115 9.58 -2.74 -5.63
N THR A 116 10.33 -1.66 -5.82
CA THR A 116 11.75 -1.71 -6.15
C THR A 116 12.53 -0.78 -5.23
N ALA A 117 13.63 -1.28 -4.68
CA ALA A 117 14.60 -0.49 -3.94
C ALA A 117 16.00 -0.69 -4.51
N LYS A 118 16.81 0.36 -4.46
CA LYS A 118 18.18 0.35 -4.97
C LYS A 118 19.12 0.98 -3.97
N ALA A 119 20.32 0.44 -3.83
CA ALA A 119 21.39 1.05 -3.06
C ALA A 119 22.74 0.75 -3.71
N ARG A 120 23.72 1.63 -3.47
CA ARG A 120 25.06 1.54 -4.04
C ARG A 120 26.11 1.61 -2.93
N ALA A 121 27.19 0.85 -3.08
CA ALA A 121 28.35 0.91 -2.19
C ALA A 121 29.64 0.76 -2.99
N ARG A 122 30.72 1.40 -2.53
CA ARG A 122 32.04 1.24 -3.15
C ARG A 122 32.62 -0.12 -2.78
N LEU A 123 33.22 -0.78 -3.76
CA LEU A 123 34.06 -1.96 -3.57
C LEU A 123 35.34 -1.54 -2.86
N GLU A 124 35.64 -2.21 -1.76
CA GLU A 124 36.89 -2.04 -1.05
C GLU A 124 38.01 -2.53 -1.98
N PRO A 125 39.04 -1.69 -2.24
CA PRO A 125 40.14 -2.10 -3.11
C PRO A 125 40.84 -3.28 -2.43
N VAL A 126 40.89 -4.41 -3.14
CA VAL A 126 41.80 -5.50 -2.79
C VAL A 126 43.19 -4.93 -3.01
N PHE A 127 43.83 -4.49 -1.93
CA PHE A 127 45.24 -4.18 -1.98
C PHE A 127 45.94 -5.49 -2.31
N ASP A 128 46.40 -5.65 -3.55
CA ASP A 128 47.40 -6.67 -3.87
C ASP A 128 48.59 -6.38 -2.95
N GLU A 129 48.69 -7.19 -1.90
CA GLU A 129 49.76 -7.14 -0.92
C GLU A 129 51.07 -7.28 -1.70
N PHE A 130 51.90 -6.24 -1.58
CA PHE A 130 53.17 -6.04 -2.27
C PHE A 130 53.96 -7.34 -2.47
N GLY A 131 54.29 -7.65 -3.72
CA GLY A 131 55.30 -8.66 -4.08
C GLY A 131 56.71 -8.27 -3.62
#